data_AF-B4VSG1-F1
#
_entry.id   AF-B4VSG1-F1
#
_cell.length_a   1.000
_cell.length_b   1.000
_cell.length_c   1.000
_cell.angle_alpha   90.00
_cell.angle_beta   90.00
_cell.angle_gamma   90.00
#
_symmetry.space_group_name_H-M   'P 1'
#
loop_
_entity.id
_entity.type
_entity.pdbx_description
1 polymer ?
#
loop_
_entity_poly.entity_id
_entity_poly.type
_entity_poly.pdbx_seq_one_letter_code
_entity_poly.pdbx_strand_id
1 'polypeptide(L)'
;MVGQRQMLTWLSELAPVTIHKGWQRDGNGTSQLRKWLELPKDKKDKANQTPGTHAVDGVTLAAFEFTQWREWHSNQAKYGNWYGDVQITPAPFAIVRRPPISRRQLHLCVPSKGDVRRKYGGTVTRHGFRKGDKVVAQKAGKVYIGWCSGDTEKQVSVSDKNWKRLGQFSAKKVQLLQRSTGLIVVPSTGLSNLATRCGKI
;
A
#
# COMPACT_ATOMS: atom_id res chain seq x y z
N MET A 1 7.73 -1.72 20.49
CA MET A 1 7.01 -2.38 19.38
C MET A 1 6.92 -3.87 19.63
N VAL A 2 5.81 -4.36 20.19
CA VAL A 2 5.64 -5.79 20.51
C VAL A 2 5.27 -6.59 19.27
N GLY A 3 4.35 -6.09 18.44
CA GLY A 3 3.88 -6.79 17.24
C GLY A 3 4.97 -7.08 16.20
N GLN A 4 5.91 -6.15 15.97
CA GLN A 4 7.01 -6.38 15.03
C GLN A 4 7.97 -7.49 15.51
N ARG A 5 8.22 -7.57 16.82
CA ARG A 5 9.06 -8.64 17.39
C ARG A 5 8.38 -9.99 17.24
N GLN A 6 7.08 -10.05 17.55
CA GLN A 6 6.29 -11.28 17.39
C GLN A 6 6.27 -11.77 15.93
N MET A 7 6.12 -10.85 14.98
CA MET A 7 6.18 -11.18 13.55
C MET A 7 7.51 -11.83 13.17
N LEU A 8 8.64 -11.31 13.67
CA LEU A 8 9.95 -11.90 13.40
C LEU A 8 10.09 -13.30 14.03
N THR A 9 9.54 -13.50 15.23
CA THR A 9 9.46 -14.84 15.85
C THR A 9 8.70 -15.82 14.97
N TRP A 10 7.50 -15.46 14.52
CA TRP A 10 6.71 -16.32 13.62
C TRP A 10 7.42 -16.58 12.27
N LEU A 11 8.12 -15.59 11.72
CA LEU A 11 8.90 -15.78 10.49
C LEU A 11 10.07 -16.74 10.70
N SER A 12 10.74 -16.69 11.86
CA SER A 12 11.87 -17.56 12.17
C SER A 12 11.48 -19.04 12.33
N GLU A 13 10.21 -19.33 12.58
CA GLU A 13 9.68 -20.70 12.57
C GLU A 13 9.55 -21.27 11.15
N LEU A 14 9.47 -20.41 10.13
CA LEU A 14 9.27 -20.81 8.73
C LEU A 14 10.57 -20.82 7.90
N ALA A 15 11.48 -19.90 8.17
CA ALA A 15 12.73 -19.73 7.42
C ALA A 15 13.79 -18.96 8.23
N PRO A 16 15.08 -19.02 7.85
CA PRO A 16 16.10 -18.15 8.41
C PRO A 16 15.73 -16.67 8.24
N VAL A 17 15.85 -15.89 9.33
CA VAL A 17 15.52 -14.46 9.34
C VAL A 17 16.75 -13.64 9.69
N THR A 18 17.18 -12.80 8.76
CA THR A 18 18.24 -11.81 8.97
C THR A 18 17.62 -10.42 9.15
N ILE A 19 18.03 -9.72 10.22
CA ILE A 19 17.50 -8.39 10.54
C ILE A 19 18.52 -7.33 10.16
N HIS A 20 18.20 -6.51 9.17
CA HIS A 20 18.97 -5.32 8.83
C HIS A 20 18.35 -4.05 9.42
N LYS A 21 19.17 -3.22 10.07
CA LYS A 21 18.73 -1.93 10.62
C LYS A 21 18.90 -0.81 9.60
N GLY A 22 18.32 0.35 9.89
CA GLY A 22 18.48 1.56 9.07
C GLY A 22 19.95 1.94 8.88
N TRP A 23 20.71 1.95 9.96
CA TRP A 23 22.15 2.18 9.95
C TRP A 23 22.81 1.10 10.80
N GLN A 24 23.93 0.57 10.32
CA GLN A 24 24.75 -0.38 11.06
C GLN A 24 26.20 0.07 11.01
N ARG A 25 26.93 -0.21 12.10
CA ARG A 25 28.34 0.17 12.23
C ARG A 25 29.23 -0.57 11.23
N ASP A 26 28.83 -1.77 10.85
CA ASP A 26 29.47 -2.66 9.89
C ASP A 26 29.24 -2.27 8.42
N GLY A 27 28.66 -1.10 8.14
CA GLY A 27 28.35 -0.64 6.79
C GLY A 27 27.12 -1.30 6.13
N ASN A 28 26.54 -2.34 6.73
CA ASN A 28 25.48 -3.17 6.16
C ASN A 28 24.06 -2.75 6.59
N GLY A 29 23.85 -1.45 6.81
CA GLY A 29 22.53 -0.89 7.09
C GLY A 29 21.73 -0.58 5.82
N THR A 30 20.41 -0.72 5.87
CA THR A 30 19.52 -0.47 4.71
C THR A 30 19.68 0.94 4.14
N SER A 31 19.92 1.96 4.97
CA SER A 31 20.14 3.32 4.47
C SER A 31 21.48 3.51 3.77
N GLN A 32 22.50 2.68 4.08
CA GLN A 32 23.81 2.69 3.44
C GLN A 32 23.73 2.00 2.08
N LEU A 33 23.20 0.76 2.02
CA LEU A 33 23.04 0.02 0.76
C LEU A 33 22.14 0.79 -0.22
N ARG A 34 21.01 1.33 0.25
CA ARG A 34 20.10 2.13 -0.58
C ARG A 34 20.77 3.34 -1.22
N LYS A 35 21.73 3.97 -0.54
CA LYS A 35 22.48 5.11 -1.10
C LYS A 35 23.44 4.63 -2.19
N TRP A 36 24.12 3.51 -2.00
CA TRP A 36 25.01 2.92 -2.99
C TRP A 36 24.24 2.46 -4.24
N LEU A 37 23.06 1.86 -4.06
CA LEU A 37 22.13 1.50 -5.13
C LEU A 37 21.41 2.71 -5.76
N GLU A 38 21.67 3.92 -5.26
CA GLU A 38 21.05 5.18 -5.71
C GLU A 38 19.50 5.16 -5.70
N LEU A 39 18.91 4.38 -4.80
CA LEU A 39 17.45 4.24 -4.74
C LEU A 39 16.80 5.46 -4.07
N PRO A 40 15.99 6.24 -4.82
CA PRO A 40 15.40 7.47 -4.29
C PRO A 40 14.35 7.14 -3.24
N LYS A 41 14.52 7.68 -2.03
CA LYS A 41 13.57 7.54 -0.93
C LYS A 41 12.93 8.87 -0.62
N ASP A 42 11.61 8.94 -0.69
CA ASP A 42 10.88 10.11 -0.22
C ASP A 42 10.83 10.07 1.31
N LYS A 43 11.50 11.05 1.94
CA LYS A 43 11.52 11.20 3.40
C LYS A 43 10.53 12.25 3.89
N LYS A 44 10.04 13.11 3.00
CA LYS A 44 9.25 14.31 3.34
C LYS A 44 7.77 13.98 3.29
N ASP A 45 7.31 13.41 2.18
CA ASP A 45 5.89 13.11 1.97
C ASP A 45 5.64 11.60 1.89
N LYS A 46 5.26 11.03 3.03
CA LYS A 46 4.94 9.60 3.13
C LYS A 46 3.56 9.24 2.57
N ALA A 47 2.75 10.23 2.17
CA ALA A 47 1.45 9.99 1.54
C ALA A 47 1.59 9.79 0.02
N ASN A 48 2.73 10.18 -0.56
CA ASN A 48 3.03 9.97 -1.96
C ASN A 48 3.05 8.48 -2.31
N GLN A 49 2.15 8.10 -3.20
CA GLN A 49 1.99 6.73 -3.70
C GLN A 49 3.05 6.40 -4.76
N THR A 50 4.32 6.46 -4.36
CA THR A 50 5.46 6.16 -5.23
C THR A 50 6.30 5.00 -4.67
N PRO A 51 7.09 4.31 -5.52
CA PRO A 51 8.01 3.27 -5.06
C PRO A 51 8.99 3.77 -3.98
N GLY A 52 9.44 5.02 -4.09
CA GLY A 52 10.38 5.64 -3.13
C GLY A 52 9.83 5.76 -1.72
N THR A 53 8.50 5.76 -1.57
CA THR A 53 7.82 5.80 -0.26
C THR A 53 7.53 4.42 0.29
N HIS A 54 7.22 3.44 -0.57
CA HIS A 54 6.58 2.18 -0.15
C HIS A 54 7.35 0.89 -0.48
N ALA A 55 8.20 0.88 -1.52
CA ALA A 55 8.79 -0.34 -2.05
C ALA A 55 10.32 -0.38 -1.92
N VAL A 56 10.99 0.78 -1.97
CA VAL A 56 12.46 0.87 -2.02
C VAL A 56 13.15 0.18 -0.84
N ASP A 57 12.59 0.27 0.38
CA ASP A 57 13.18 -0.41 1.54
C ASP A 57 13.11 -1.94 1.40
N GLY A 58 12.06 -2.49 0.81
CA GLY A 58 11.93 -3.92 0.53
C GLY A 58 12.91 -4.39 -0.55
N VAL A 59 13.07 -3.62 -1.63
CA VAL A 59 14.07 -3.89 -2.67
C VAL A 59 15.48 -3.88 -2.08
N THR A 60 15.76 -2.91 -1.20
CA THR A 60 17.06 -2.83 -0.51
C THR A 60 17.29 -4.03 0.39
N LEU A 61 16.28 -4.49 1.13
CA LEU A 61 16.39 -5.68 1.97
C LEU A 61 16.69 -6.94 1.14
N ALA A 62 16.03 -7.10 -0.01
CA ALA A 62 16.29 -8.22 -0.92
C ALA A 62 17.70 -8.15 -1.54
N ALA A 63 18.21 -6.95 -1.81
CA ALA A 63 19.54 -6.76 -2.38
C ALA A 63 20.68 -7.20 -1.45
N PHE A 64 20.47 -7.26 -0.13
CA PHE A 64 21.48 -7.74 0.82
C PHE A 64 21.89 -9.20 0.60
N GLU A 65 21.01 -10.02 0.01
CA GLU A 65 21.34 -11.41 -0.33
C GLU A 65 22.48 -11.48 -1.35
N PHE A 66 22.55 -10.49 -2.25
CA PHE A 66 23.51 -10.46 -3.36
C PHE A 66 24.64 -9.47 -3.15
N THR A 67 24.48 -8.51 -2.23
CA THR A 67 25.42 -7.40 -2.04
C THR A 67 25.68 -7.14 -0.56
N GLN A 68 26.95 -6.97 -0.20
CA GLN A 68 27.36 -6.73 1.19
C GLN A 68 28.57 -5.81 1.26
N TRP A 69 28.60 -4.94 2.25
CA TRP A 69 29.78 -4.16 2.58
C TRP A 69 30.80 -5.05 3.28
N ARG A 70 32.04 -5.06 2.80
CA ARG A 70 33.16 -5.73 3.47
C ARG A 70 34.26 -4.74 3.76
N GLU A 71 34.70 -4.73 5.00
CA GLU A 71 35.86 -3.96 5.44
C GLU A 71 37.10 -4.83 5.43
N TRP A 72 38.23 -4.26 5.04
CA TRP A 72 39.54 -4.85 5.26
C TRP A 72 40.47 -3.83 5.90
N HIS A 73 41.34 -4.34 6.76
CA HIS A 73 42.31 -3.52 7.47
C HIS A 73 43.70 -3.83 6.92
N SER A 74 44.40 -2.78 6.50
CA SER A 74 45.84 -2.82 6.28
C SER A 74 46.54 -2.14 7.44
N ASN A 75 47.85 -2.34 7.58
CA ASN A 75 48.66 -1.69 8.62
C ASN A 75 48.61 -0.15 8.56
N GLN A 76 48.13 0.44 7.46
CA GLN A 76 48.15 1.88 7.24
C GLN A 76 46.76 2.52 7.10
N ALA A 77 45.69 1.74 6.85
CA ALA A 77 44.35 2.29 6.65
C ALA A 77 43.23 1.23 6.77
N LYS A 78 42.04 1.72 7.11
CA LYS A 78 40.77 0.98 7.00
C LYS A 78 40.15 1.27 5.65
N TYR A 79 39.91 0.23 4.88
CA TYR A 79 39.21 0.31 3.60
C TYR A 79 37.93 -0.51 3.66
N GLY A 80 37.00 -0.23 2.75
CA GLY A 80 35.83 -1.07 2.55
C GLY A 80 35.21 -0.79 1.20
N ASN A 81 34.57 -1.81 0.63
CA ASN A 81 33.78 -1.67 -0.59
C ASN A 81 32.56 -2.59 -0.52
N TRP A 82 31.58 -2.32 -1.38
CA TRP A 82 30.48 -3.23 -1.64
C TRP A 82 30.97 -4.39 -2.51
N TYR A 83 30.64 -5.60 -2.10
CA TYR A 83 30.95 -6.83 -2.81
C TYR A 83 29.66 -7.50 -3.27
N GLY A 84 29.68 -7.98 -4.50
CA GLY A 84 28.52 -8.57 -5.18
C GLY A 84 27.92 -7.62 -6.21
N ASP A 85 26.93 -8.11 -6.95
CA ASP A 85 26.27 -7.35 -8.01
C ASP A 85 24.75 -7.55 -7.93
N VAL A 86 24.01 -6.47 -8.21
CA VAL A 86 22.56 -6.49 -8.29
C VAL A 86 22.11 -5.47 -9.32
N GLN A 87 21.29 -5.94 -10.27
CA GLN A 87 20.67 -5.08 -11.27
C GLN A 87 19.22 -4.81 -10.89
N ILE A 88 18.90 -3.53 -10.67
CA ILE A 88 17.55 -3.08 -10.40
C ILE A 88 16.90 -2.69 -11.72
N THR A 89 15.77 -3.32 -12.02
CA THR A 89 15.00 -3.06 -13.25
C THR A 89 13.68 -2.35 -12.95
N PRO A 90 13.18 -1.51 -13.87
CA PRO A 90 11.82 -0.96 -13.78
C PRO A 90 10.78 -2.08 -13.71
N ALA A 91 9.83 -1.97 -12.78
CA ALA A 91 8.77 -2.96 -12.57
C ALA A 91 7.40 -2.28 -12.36
N PRO A 92 6.25 -2.90 -12.69
CA PRO A 92 4.95 -2.33 -12.39
C PRO A 92 4.79 -2.02 -10.89
N PHE A 93 4.17 -0.89 -10.56
CA PHE A 93 3.89 -0.53 -9.18
C PHE A 93 2.40 -0.25 -8.99
N ALA A 94 1.82 -0.77 -7.92
CA ALA A 94 0.43 -0.49 -7.61
C ALA A 94 0.26 -0.40 -6.10
N ILE A 95 -0.56 0.55 -5.67
CA ILE A 95 -1.00 0.60 -4.28
C ILE A 95 -2.27 -0.23 -4.17
N VAL A 96 -2.17 -1.30 -3.40
CA VAL A 96 -3.30 -2.13 -3.02
C VAL A 96 -3.75 -1.71 -1.63
N ARG A 97 -5.00 -1.31 -1.50
CA ARG A 97 -5.57 -0.89 -0.21
C ARG A 97 -6.98 -1.41 -0.03
N ARG A 98 -7.43 -1.49 1.22
CA ARG A 98 -8.83 -1.79 1.50
C ARG A 98 -9.67 -0.52 1.35
N PRO A 99 -10.91 -0.61 0.82
CA PRO A 99 -11.87 0.48 0.91
C PRO A 99 -12.02 0.92 2.39
N PRO A 100 -11.91 2.22 2.71
CA PRO A 100 -12.10 2.72 4.07
C PRO A 100 -13.60 2.76 4.40
N ILE A 101 -14.17 1.59 4.61
CA ILE A 101 -15.58 1.38 4.92
C ILE A 101 -15.76 1.16 6.42
N SER A 102 -16.66 1.93 7.04
CA SER A 102 -17.07 1.68 8.42
C SER A 102 -17.89 0.39 8.47
N ARG A 103 -17.32 -0.67 9.04
CA ARG A 103 -18.05 -1.88 9.38
C ARG A 103 -19.00 -1.62 10.56
N ARG A 104 -20.05 -2.41 10.68
CA ARG A 104 -20.95 -2.31 11.85
C ARG A 104 -20.14 -2.64 13.09
N GLN A 105 -20.13 -1.72 14.05
CA GLN A 105 -19.48 -1.92 15.33
C GLN A 105 -20.52 -2.42 16.31
N LEU A 106 -20.30 -3.60 16.90
CA LEU A 106 -21.26 -4.26 17.78
C LEU A 106 -21.64 -3.36 18.98
N HIS A 107 -20.66 -2.66 19.56
CA HIS A 107 -20.85 -1.79 20.72
C HIS A 107 -21.62 -0.49 20.40
N LEU A 108 -21.69 -0.07 19.13
CA LEU A 108 -22.55 1.05 18.69
C LEU A 108 -23.96 0.57 18.29
N CYS A 109 -24.21 -0.73 18.33
CA CYS A 109 -25.46 -1.38 17.93
C CYS A 109 -26.29 -1.83 19.13
N VAL A 110 -26.23 -1.07 20.23
CA VAL A 110 -27.22 -1.17 21.32
C VAL A 110 -28.58 -0.75 20.74
N PRO A 111 -29.65 -1.56 20.91
CA PRO A 111 -30.97 -1.20 20.40
C PRO A 111 -31.45 0.12 21.03
N SER A 112 -32.05 1.01 20.23
CA SER A 112 -32.80 2.14 20.78
C SER A 112 -34.18 1.70 21.28
N LYS A 113 -34.92 2.60 21.94
CA LYS A 113 -36.32 2.36 22.34
C LYS A 113 -37.12 1.79 21.16
N GLY A 114 -37.79 0.65 21.37
CA GLY A 114 -38.50 -0.11 20.33
C GLY A 114 -37.67 -1.21 19.64
N ASP A 115 -36.52 -1.60 20.20
CA ASP A 115 -35.62 -2.66 19.71
C ASP A 115 -35.08 -2.45 18.28
N VAL A 116 -35.14 -1.20 17.81
CA VAL A 116 -34.62 -0.83 16.49
C VAL A 116 -33.12 -0.54 16.61
N ARG A 117 -32.32 -1.22 15.79
CA ARG A 117 -30.87 -0.98 15.72
C ARG A 117 -30.57 0.15 14.74
N ARG A 118 -29.64 1.04 15.09
CA ARG A 118 -29.19 2.11 14.19
C ARG A 118 -28.63 1.52 12.91
N LYS A 119 -29.08 2.03 11.75
CA LYS A 119 -28.54 1.69 10.42
C LYS A 119 -27.19 2.41 10.18
N TYR A 120 -26.18 2.16 11.02
CA TYR A 120 -24.84 2.71 10.88
C TYR A 120 -23.83 1.64 10.47
N GLY A 121 -22.94 1.97 9.53
CA GLY A 121 -21.96 1.04 8.99
C GLY A 121 -22.56 -0.10 8.15
N GLY A 122 -21.72 -1.04 7.75
CA GLY A 122 -22.08 -2.20 6.93
C GLY A 122 -21.55 -2.11 5.50
N THR A 123 -21.48 -3.27 4.86
CA THR A 123 -20.80 -3.49 3.57
C THR A 123 -21.75 -3.49 2.38
N VAL A 124 -23.07 -3.53 2.60
CA VAL A 124 -24.10 -3.55 1.56
C VAL A 124 -25.04 -2.36 1.75
N THR A 125 -25.33 -1.66 0.66
CA THR A 125 -26.28 -0.55 0.59
C THR A 125 -27.72 -1.07 0.51
N ARG A 126 -28.70 -0.20 0.76
CA ARG A 126 -30.14 -0.50 0.60
C ARG A 126 -30.55 -0.85 -0.83
N HIS A 127 -29.67 -0.55 -1.79
CA HIS A 127 -29.91 -0.68 -3.23
C HIS A 127 -29.21 -1.90 -3.85
N GLY A 128 -28.66 -2.82 -3.03
CA GLY A 128 -28.01 -4.05 -3.52
C GLY A 128 -26.56 -3.90 -3.99
N PHE A 129 -26.00 -2.69 -3.97
CA PHE A 129 -24.57 -2.47 -4.17
C PHE A 129 -23.78 -2.70 -2.89
N ARG A 130 -22.60 -3.30 -2.98
CA ARG A 130 -21.66 -3.39 -1.86
C ARG A 130 -20.75 -2.17 -1.86
N LYS A 131 -20.39 -1.67 -0.67
CA LYS A 131 -19.37 -0.63 -0.56
C LYS A 131 -18.04 -1.21 -1.06
N GLY A 132 -17.41 -0.50 -1.99
CA GLY A 132 -16.27 -0.97 -2.77
C GLY A 132 -16.63 -1.67 -4.09
N ASP A 133 -17.91 -1.85 -4.43
CA ASP A 133 -18.30 -2.25 -5.80
C ASP A 133 -17.86 -1.15 -6.78
N LYS A 134 -17.24 -1.55 -7.89
CA LYS A 134 -16.96 -0.63 -8.99
C LYS A 134 -18.24 -0.45 -9.78
N VAL A 135 -18.65 0.81 -9.98
CA VAL A 135 -19.91 1.16 -10.60
C VAL A 135 -19.72 2.25 -11.65
N VAL A 136 -20.61 2.26 -12.63
CA VAL A 136 -20.82 3.38 -13.53
C VAL A 136 -22.10 4.10 -13.14
N ALA A 137 -22.08 5.42 -13.12
CA ALA A 137 -23.22 6.24 -12.75
C ALA A 137 -23.38 7.42 -13.70
N GLN A 138 -24.63 7.80 -13.99
CA GLN A 138 -24.93 8.90 -14.90
C GLN A 138 -25.68 10.04 -14.20
N LYS A 139 -25.25 11.28 -14.42
CA LYS A 139 -25.93 12.49 -13.94
C LYS A 139 -25.71 13.64 -14.93
N ALA A 140 -26.79 14.32 -15.30
CA ALA A 140 -26.76 15.48 -16.21
C ALA A 140 -25.95 15.20 -17.50
N GLY A 141 -26.21 14.07 -18.16
CA GLY A 141 -25.51 13.66 -19.39
C GLY A 141 -24.07 13.16 -19.21
N LYS A 142 -23.47 13.32 -18.02
CA LYS A 142 -22.09 12.88 -17.74
C LYS A 142 -22.06 11.49 -17.12
N VAL A 143 -21.06 10.70 -17.52
CA VAL A 143 -20.79 9.36 -17.00
C VAL A 143 -19.64 9.44 -16.00
N TYR A 144 -19.82 8.78 -14.86
CA TYR A 144 -18.86 8.70 -13.76
C TYR A 144 -18.55 7.24 -13.48
N ILE A 145 -17.27 6.88 -13.41
CA ILE A 145 -16.82 5.55 -13.02
C ILE A 145 -16.09 5.68 -11.69
N GLY A 146 -16.49 4.88 -10.70
CA GLY A 146 -15.89 4.91 -9.38
C GLY A 146 -16.33 3.74 -8.51
N TRP A 147 -16.17 3.90 -7.20
CA TRP A 147 -16.50 2.88 -6.21
C TRP A 147 -17.68 3.33 -5.36
N CYS A 148 -18.61 2.42 -5.10
CA CYS A 148 -19.70 2.65 -4.17
C CYS A 148 -19.13 2.91 -2.76
N SER A 149 -19.33 4.10 -2.21
CA SER A 149 -18.84 4.48 -0.87
C SER A 149 -19.93 4.46 0.20
N GLY A 150 -21.19 4.47 -0.21
CA GLY A 150 -22.34 4.38 0.68
C GLY A 150 -23.64 4.75 -0.03
N ASP A 151 -24.68 5.00 0.74
CA ASP A 151 -26.01 5.27 0.23
C ASP A 151 -26.81 6.21 1.13
N THR A 152 -27.79 6.86 0.52
CA THR A 152 -28.92 7.49 1.19
C THR A 152 -30.17 6.67 0.88
N GLU A 153 -31.33 7.15 1.31
CA GLU A 153 -32.60 6.47 1.02
C GLU A 153 -32.85 6.22 -0.47
N LYS A 154 -32.48 7.15 -1.36
CA LYS A 154 -32.78 7.06 -2.80
C LYS A 154 -31.54 7.04 -3.70
N GLN A 155 -30.36 7.28 -3.14
CA GLN A 155 -29.14 7.52 -3.90
C GLN A 155 -27.98 6.67 -3.42
N VAL A 156 -27.05 6.37 -4.33
CA VAL A 156 -25.77 5.73 -4.07
C VAL A 156 -24.68 6.78 -4.19
N SER A 157 -23.79 6.82 -3.20
CA SER A 157 -22.59 7.67 -3.23
C SER A 157 -21.49 6.94 -3.99
N VAL A 158 -20.89 7.61 -4.97
CA VAL A 158 -19.77 7.10 -5.75
C VAL A 158 -18.55 7.95 -5.45
N SER A 159 -17.44 7.30 -5.13
CA SER A 159 -16.15 7.93 -4.83
C SER A 159 -15.08 7.49 -5.83
N ASP A 160 -14.02 8.29 -5.93
CA ASP A 160 -12.85 7.97 -6.72
C ASP A 160 -11.95 6.93 -6.02
N LYS A 161 -10.83 6.61 -6.65
CA LYS A 161 -9.83 5.67 -6.15
C LYS A 161 -9.20 6.12 -4.83
N ASN A 162 -9.22 7.41 -4.52
CA ASN A 162 -8.74 8.04 -3.29
C ASN A 162 -9.83 8.12 -2.21
N TRP A 163 -11.03 7.63 -2.50
CA TRP A 163 -12.22 7.70 -1.65
C TRP A 163 -12.84 9.11 -1.53
N LYS A 164 -12.41 10.06 -2.35
CA LYS A 164 -13.05 11.37 -2.49
C LYS A 164 -14.37 11.19 -3.24
N ARG A 165 -15.47 11.68 -2.67
CA ARG A 165 -16.80 11.53 -3.26
C ARG A 165 -16.89 12.29 -4.59
N LEU A 166 -17.18 11.58 -5.68
CA LEU A 166 -17.46 12.14 -7.01
C LEU A 166 -18.88 12.72 -7.05
N GLY A 167 -19.81 12.05 -6.38
CA GLY A 167 -21.19 12.52 -6.29
C GLY A 167 -22.14 11.51 -5.66
N GLN A 168 -23.40 11.90 -5.63
CA GLN A 168 -24.52 11.02 -5.28
C GLN A 168 -25.45 10.92 -6.47
N PHE A 169 -25.86 9.68 -6.76
CA PHE A 169 -26.57 9.31 -7.97
C PHE A 169 -27.82 8.53 -7.58
N SER A 170 -28.94 8.78 -8.25
CA SER A 170 -30.13 7.94 -8.05
C SER A 170 -29.79 6.49 -8.30
N ALA A 171 -30.20 5.58 -7.41
CA ALA A 171 -29.84 4.16 -7.50
C ALA A 171 -30.18 3.53 -8.86
N LYS A 172 -31.26 4.00 -9.51
CA LYS A 172 -31.69 3.55 -10.85
C LYS A 172 -30.71 3.93 -11.97
N LYS A 173 -29.87 4.95 -11.75
CA LYS A 173 -28.86 5.45 -12.70
C LYS A 173 -27.46 4.96 -12.38
N VAL A 174 -27.35 3.93 -11.53
CA VAL A 174 -26.08 3.30 -11.15
C VAL A 174 -26.12 1.86 -11.63
N GLN A 175 -25.06 1.44 -12.32
CA GLN A 175 -24.89 0.08 -12.79
C GLN A 175 -23.60 -0.50 -12.24
N LEU A 176 -23.65 -1.76 -11.87
CA LEU A 176 -22.50 -2.50 -11.38
C LEU A 176 -21.56 -2.84 -12.55
N LEU A 177 -20.28 -2.51 -12.42
CA LEU A 177 -19.23 -2.98 -13.33
C LEU A 177 -18.49 -4.18 -12.75
N GLN A 178 -18.15 -4.13 -11.46
CA GLN A 178 -17.38 -5.18 -10.80
C GLN A 178 -17.75 -5.25 -9.32
N ARG A 179 -17.95 -6.47 -8.80
CA ARG A 179 -18.15 -6.69 -7.36
C ARG A 179 -16.88 -6.43 -6.57
N SER A 180 -17.06 -5.90 -5.36
CA SER A 180 -16.01 -5.63 -4.39
C SER A 180 -15.29 -6.93 -4.02
N THR A 181 -13.98 -6.97 -4.26
CA THR A 181 -13.06 -8.00 -3.74
C THR A 181 -12.50 -7.63 -2.37
N GLY A 182 -12.97 -6.51 -1.78
CA GLY A 182 -12.40 -5.95 -0.56
C GLY A 182 -11.08 -5.21 -0.76
N LEU A 183 -10.58 -5.14 -2.00
CA LEU A 183 -9.35 -4.45 -2.38
C LEU A 183 -9.64 -3.41 -3.46
N ILE A 184 -8.96 -2.27 -3.37
CA ILE A 184 -8.87 -1.24 -4.38
C ILE A 184 -7.43 -1.22 -4.84
N VAL A 185 -7.24 -1.51 -6.13
CA VAL A 185 -5.95 -1.39 -6.79
C VAL A 185 -5.91 -0.03 -7.45
N VAL A 186 -4.95 0.79 -7.02
CA VAL A 186 -4.59 2.03 -7.68
C VAL A 186 -3.35 1.73 -8.53
N PRO A 187 -3.51 1.41 -9.83
CA PRO A 187 -2.36 1.19 -10.69
C PRO A 187 -1.58 2.50 -10.84
N SER A 188 -0.25 2.42 -10.82
CA SER A 188 0.55 3.49 -11.44
C SER A 188 0.34 3.42 -12.95
N THR A 189 0.13 4.56 -13.59
CA THR A 189 0.14 4.65 -15.05
C THR A 189 1.58 4.45 -15.52
N GLY A 190 1.95 3.22 -15.88
CA GLY A 190 3.28 2.86 -16.39
C GLY A 190 4.11 1.97 -15.45
N LEU A 191 5.28 1.53 -15.94
CA LEU A 191 6.33 0.90 -15.12
C LEU A 191 6.77 1.89 -14.03
N SER A 192 7.17 1.40 -12.85
CA SER A 192 7.75 2.25 -11.82
C SER A 192 8.89 3.08 -12.39
N ASN A 193 8.93 4.37 -12.04
CA ASN A 193 10.00 5.29 -12.43
C ASN A 193 11.36 4.97 -11.76
N LEU A 194 11.53 3.76 -11.21
CA LEU A 194 12.83 3.30 -10.77
C LEU A 194 13.62 3.01 -12.04
N ALA A 195 14.51 3.94 -12.41
CA ALA A 195 15.40 3.76 -13.55
C ALA A 195 16.20 2.47 -13.39
N THR A 196 16.53 1.81 -14.51
CA THR A 196 17.46 0.68 -14.48
C THR A 196 18.78 1.14 -13.87
N ARG A 197 19.21 0.52 -12.76
CA ARG A 197 20.47 0.87 -12.11
C ARG A 197 21.24 -0.39 -11.73
N CYS A 198 22.55 -0.32 -11.91
CA CYS A 198 23.50 -1.32 -11.46
C CYS A 198 24.33 -0.70 -10.33
N GLY A 199 24.59 -1.45 -9.27
CA GLY A 199 25.53 -1.02 -8.24
C GLY A 199 26.92 -0.91 -8.86
N LYS A 200 27.49 0.29 -8.91
CA LYS A 200 28.85 0.46 -9.44
C LYS A 200 29.86 -0.13 -8.45
N ILE A 201 30.67 -1.07 -8.93
CA ILE A 201 31.85 -1.61 -8.25
C ILE A 201 32.92 -0.52 -8.13
#